data_AF-X1G7R2-F1
#
_entry.id   AF-X1G7R2-F1
#
_cell.length_a   1.000
_cell.length_b   1.000
_cell.length_c   1.000
_cell.angle_alpha   90.00
_cell.angle_beta   90.00
_cell.angle_gamma   90.00
#
_symmetry.space_group_name_H-M   'P 1'
#
loop_
_entity.id
_entity.type
_entity.pdbx_description
1 polymer ?
#
loop_
_entity_poly.entity_id
_entity_poly.type
_entity_poly.pdbx_seq_one_letter_code
_entity_poly.pdbx_strand_id
1 'polypeptide(L)'
;INKEVGRVLIRFDKWSTGSPVVRYQVALPWQLDAKPIFDLIGLTAEGRYLFGVEPVGKIHVYDKETGKEVGVMSPGAEVGKASGWVDVPFGISAFRRENGEYLVFVEEDARGKVLMY
;
A
#
# COMPACT_ATOMS: atom_id res chain seq x y z
N ILE A 1 -5.77 -12.18 14.80
CA ILE A 1 -6.42 -11.63 13.59
C ILE A 1 -5.31 -11.40 12.58
N ASN A 2 -5.39 -12.08 11.44
CA ASN A 2 -4.51 -11.84 10.29
C ASN A 2 -4.92 -10.50 9.67
N LYS A 3 -3.99 -9.54 9.62
CA LYS A 3 -4.25 -8.14 9.21
C LYS A 3 -3.88 -7.91 7.73
N GLU A 4 -3.36 -8.92 7.05
CA GLU A 4 -2.74 -8.81 5.73
C GLU A 4 -3.77 -8.59 4.62
N VAL A 5 -3.41 -7.82 3.59
CA VAL A 5 -4.22 -7.56 2.39
C VAL A 5 -4.43 -8.83 1.54
N GLY A 6 -3.58 -9.85 1.75
CA GLY A 6 -3.57 -11.10 1.00
C GLY A 6 -2.50 -11.12 -0.09
N ARG A 7 -2.49 -12.21 -0.87
CA ARG A 7 -1.39 -12.54 -1.81
C ARG A 7 -1.59 -12.00 -3.23
N VAL A 8 -2.80 -11.56 -3.54
CA VAL A 8 -3.21 -11.30 -4.91
C VAL A 8 -4.09 -10.06 -4.93
N LEU A 9 -3.73 -9.12 -5.79
CA LEU A 9 -4.60 -8.02 -6.20
C LEU A 9 -5.22 -8.37 -7.55
N ILE A 10 -6.55 -8.27 -7.64
CA ILE A 10 -7.30 -8.45 -8.88
C ILE A 10 -8.08 -7.17 -9.16
N ARG A 11 -7.98 -6.67 -10.39
CA ARG A 11 -8.85 -5.60 -10.87
C ARG A 11 -9.94 -6.18 -11.75
N PHE A 12 -11.18 -5.82 -11.42
CA PHE A 12 -12.34 -6.11 -12.24
C PHE A 12 -12.87 -4.83 -12.89
N ASP A 13 -13.17 -4.91 -14.18
CA ASP A 13 -14.03 -3.95 -14.86
C ASP A 13 -15.49 -4.37 -14.73
N LYS A 14 -16.40 -3.41 -14.96
CA LYS A 14 -17.84 -3.65 -14.98
C LYS A 14 -18.35 -4.34 -13.71
N TRP A 15 -17.68 -4.11 -12.57
CA TRP A 15 -17.99 -4.77 -11.30
C TRP A 15 -19.47 -4.64 -10.93
N SER A 16 -19.99 -3.41 -10.97
CA SER A 16 -21.36 -3.11 -10.56
C SER A 16 -22.44 -3.54 -11.56
N THR A 17 -22.08 -4.13 -12.70
CA THR A 17 -23.08 -4.57 -13.71
C THR A 17 -23.59 -5.99 -13.44
N GLY A 18 -23.09 -6.68 -12.40
CA GLY A 18 -23.39 -8.09 -12.14
C GLY A 18 -22.68 -9.07 -13.09
N SER A 19 -21.78 -8.58 -13.94
CA SER A 19 -20.95 -9.38 -14.85
C SER A 19 -19.52 -8.82 -14.87
N PRO A 20 -18.78 -8.97 -13.75
CA PRO A 20 -17.43 -8.44 -13.63
C PRO A 20 -16.49 -9.11 -14.63
N VAL A 21 -15.59 -8.33 -15.22
CA VAL A 21 -14.58 -8.81 -16.16
C VAL A 21 -13.21 -8.60 -15.52
N VAL A 22 -12.43 -9.67 -15.34
CA VAL A 22 -11.05 -9.55 -14.85
C VAL A 22 -10.25 -8.76 -15.89
N ARG A 23 -9.68 -7.62 -15.47
CA ARG A 23 -8.76 -6.84 -16.30
C ARG A 23 -7.32 -7.32 -16.10
N TYR A 24 -6.88 -7.47 -14.85
CA TYR A 24 -5.58 -8.02 -14.52
C TYR A 24 -5.57 -8.67 -13.14
N GLN A 25 -4.55 -9.49 -12.92
CA GLN A 25 -4.22 -10.10 -11.64
C GLN A 25 -2.71 -9.97 -11.40
N VAL A 26 -2.33 -9.55 -10.20
CA VAL A 26 -0.93 -9.43 -9.80
C VAL A 26 -0.69 -10.11 -8.46
N ALA A 27 0.47 -10.77 -8.33
CA ALA A 27 0.94 -11.27 -7.06
C ALA A 27 1.46 -10.10 -6.22
N LEU A 28 1.07 -10.06 -4.95
CA LEU A 28 1.56 -9.10 -3.96
C LEU A 28 2.70 -9.74 -3.14
N PRO A 29 3.52 -8.93 -2.45
CA PRO A 29 4.46 -9.42 -1.44
C PRO A 29 3.82 -10.45 -0.50
N TRP A 30 4.47 -11.61 -0.34
CA TRP A 30 4.01 -12.66 0.56
C TRP A 30 5.13 -13.62 0.97
N GLN A 31 5.89 -13.23 2.00
CA GLN A 31 6.91 -14.05 2.66
C GLN A 31 6.81 -13.81 4.17
N LEU A 32 5.99 -14.60 4.84
CA LEU A 32 5.69 -14.44 6.27
C LEU A 32 6.82 -14.91 7.20
N ASP A 33 7.75 -15.71 6.68
CA ASP A 33 8.94 -16.20 7.36
C ASP A 33 10.17 -15.30 7.17
N ALA A 34 10.06 -14.27 6.33
CA ALA A 34 11.10 -13.26 6.15
C ALA A 34 11.33 -12.45 7.44
N LYS A 35 12.55 -11.92 7.60
CA LYS A 35 12.94 -11.04 8.70
C LYS A 35 13.55 -9.75 8.14
N PRO A 36 12.82 -8.62 8.11
CA PRO A 36 11.43 -8.45 8.55
C PRO A 36 10.41 -9.18 7.65
N ILE A 37 9.18 -9.37 8.16
CA ILE A 37 8.06 -9.94 7.40
C ILE A 37 7.87 -9.13 6.12
N PHE A 38 7.69 -9.82 5.00
CA PHE A 38 7.50 -9.19 3.70
C PHE A 38 6.12 -9.53 3.12
N ASP A 39 5.13 -8.73 3.51
CA ASP A 39 3.76 -8.75 3.04
C ASP A 39 3.19 -7.32 3.00
N LEU A 40 1.91 -7.17 2.66
CA LEU A 40 1.21 -5.90 2.74
C LEU A 40 0.11 -5.97 3.80
N ILE A 41 0.05 -4.97 4.67
CA ILE A 41 -0.90 -4.87 5.78
C ILE A 41 -2.03 -3.85 5.51
N GLY A 42 -1.83 -2.97 4.52
CA GLY A 42 -2.82 -2.00 4.10
C GLY A 42 -2.68 -1.66 2.62
N LEU A 43 -3.80 -1.28 2.01
CA LEU A 43 -3.87 -0.82 0.63
C LEU A 43 -4.82 0.37 0.54
N THR A 44 -4.45 1.38 -0.24
CA THR A 44 -5.35 2.48 -0.62
C THR A 44 -5.19 2.83 -2.09
N ALA A 45 -6.18 3.52 -2.65
CA ALA A 45 -6.22 3.91 -4.05
C ALA A 45 -6.42 5.42 -4.15
N GLU A 46 -5.62 6.09 -4.98
CA GLU A 46 -5.79 7.51 -5.27
C GLU A 46 -5.28 7.83 -6.67
N GLY A 47 -6.04 8.61 -7.44
CA GLY A 47 -5.71 9.00 -8.80
C GLY A 47 -5.33 7.80 -9.68
N ARG A 48 -4.10 7.80 -10.18
CA ARG A 48 -3.55 6.77 -11.07
C ARG A 48 -2.99 5.56 -10.33
N TYR A 49 -2.78 5.64 -9.02
CA TYR A 49 -1.96 4.69 -8.30
C TYR A 49 -2.73 3.94 -7.21
N LEU A 50 -2.19 2.77 -6.86
CA LEU A 50 -2.49 2.04 -5.65
C LEU A 50 -1.25 2.06 -4.77
N PHE A 51 -1.44 2.24 -3.47
CA PHE A 51 -0.36 2.31 -2.49
C PHE A 51 -0.57 1.18 -1.49
N GLY A 52 0.40 0.27 -1.39
CA GLY A 52 0.40 -0.85 -0.46
C GLY A 52 1.52 -0.70 0.56
N VAL A 53 1.22 -0.86 1.85
CA VAL A 53 2.21 -0.66 2.92
C VAL A 53 2.61 -1.97 3.58
N GLU A 54 3.91 -2.18 3.75
CA GLU A 54 4.49 -3.26 4.54
C GLU A 54 4.31 -2.98 6.05
N PRO A 55 4.34 -4.00 6.94
CA PRO A 55 4.23 -3.82 8.40
C PRO A 55 5.25 -2.85 9.02
N VAL A 56 6.37 -2.62 8.33
CA VAL A 56 7.46 -1.72 8.75
C VAL A 56 7.56 -0.45 7.90
N GLY A 57 6.46 -0.04 7.25
CA GLY A 57 6.25 1.30 6.71
C GLY A 57 6.82 1.56 5.30
N LYS A 58 7.40 0.56 4.63
CA LYS A 58 7.74 0.69 3.20
C LYS A 58 6.46 0.66 2.36
N ILE A 59 6.36 1.53 1.37
CA ILE A 59 5.17 1.65 0.51
C ILE A 59 5.52 1.23 -0.91
N HIS A 60 4.80 0.24 -1.42
CA HIS A 60 4.82 -0.17 -2.82
C HIS A 60 3.79 0.63 -3.62
N VAL A 61 4.20 1.17 -4.76
CA VAL A 61 3.35 1.97 -5.65
C VAL A 61 3.06 1.19 -6.91
N TYR A 62 1.78 0.92 -7.18
CA TYR A 62 1.32 0.20 -8.36
C TYR A 62 0.54 1.15 -9.28
N ASP A 63 0.76 1.04 -10.59
CA ASP A 63 -0.12 1.67 -11.58
C ASP A 63 -1.47 0.95 -11.58
N LYS A 64 -2.54 1.68 -11.25
CA LYS A 64 -3.90 1.13 -11.12
C LYS A 64 -4.47 0.61 -12.43
N GLU A 65 -3.94 1.06 -13.57
CA GLU A 65 -4.44 0.63 -14.87
C GLU A 65 -3.89 -0.73 -15.29
N THR A 66 -2.63 -1.00 -14.94
CA THR A 66 -1.88 -2.18 -15.40
C THR A 66 -1.56 -3.18 -14.28
N GLY A 67 -1.65 -2.77 -13.02
CA GLY A 67 -1.21 -3.55 -11.86
C GLY A 67 0.31 -3.59 -11.66
N LYS A 68 1.08 -2.97 -12.57
CA LYS A 68 2.55 -3.00 -12.51
C LYS A 68 3.05 -2.15 -11.34
N GLU A 69 4.01 -2.68 -10.57
CA GLU A 69 4.76 -1.88 -9.61
C GLU A 69 5.64 -0.85 -10.34
N VAL A 70 5.50 0.41 -9.97
CA VAL A 70 6.18 1.54 -10.61
C VAL A 70 7.16 2.25 -9.68
N GLY A 71 7.17 1.91 -8.39
CA GLY A 71 8.08 2.50 -7.44
C GLY A 71 7.85 2.01 -6.03
N VAL A 72 8.76 2.41 -5.15
CA VAL A 72 8.76 2.10 -3.73
C VAL A 72 9.17 3.36 -2.97
N MET A 73 8.45 3.68 -1.90
CA MET A 73 8.77 4.76 -0.97
C MET A 73 9.22 4.17 0.36
N SER A 74 10.20 4.79 1.01
CA SER A 74 10.77 4.35 2.28
C SER A 74 10.96 5.55 3.20
N PRO A 75 10.90 5.37 4.53
CA PRO A 75 11.21 6.44 5.48
C PRO A 75 12.56 7.08 5.15
N GLY A 76 12.60 8.41 5.06
CA GLY A 76 13.81 9.15 4.74
C GLY A 76 14.68 9.42 5.97
N ALA A 77 15.75 10.20 5.76
CA ALA A 77 16.73 10.51 6.82
C ALA A 77 16.13 11.38 7.93
N GLU A 78 15.13 12.20 7.61
CA GLU A 78 14.38 13.06 8.53
C GLU A 78 13.68 12.30 9.66
N VAL A 79 13.41 11.00 9.48
CA VAL A 79 12.85 10.11 10.50
C VAL A 79 13.80 8.97 10.88
N GLY A 80 15.09 9.12 10.56
CA GLY A 80 16.12 8.13 10.87
C GLY A 80 16.03 6.85 10.03
N LYS A 81 15.46 6.93 8.82
CA LYS A 81 15.27 5.82 7.88
C LYS A 81 14.45 4.66 8.46
N ALA A 82 13.53 4.97 9.38
CA ALA A 82 12.74 3.96 10.08
C ALA A 82 11.29 4.43 10.32
N SER A 83 10.37 3.50 10.13
CA SER A 83 8.99 3.58 10.60
C SER A 83 8.82 2.78 11.90
N GLY A 84 7.76 3.06 12.65
CA GLY A 84 7.21 2.10 13.61
C GLY A 84 6.42 1.00 12.90
N TRP A 85 5.58 0.31 13.68
CA TRP A 85 4.72 -0.77 13.20
C TRP A 85 3.43 -0.21 12.63
N VAL A 86 3.10 -0.60 11.41
CA VAL A 86 1.78 -0.38 10.82
C VAL A 86 0.94 -1.59 11.20
N ASP A 87 0.07 -1.44 12.20
CA ASP A 87 -0.64 -2.59 12.75
C ASP A 87 -2.14 -2.33 12.95
N VAL A 88 -2.68 -1.25 12.39
CA VAL A 88 -4.13 -1.06 12.27
C VAL A 88 -4.61 -1.44 10.86
N PRO A 89 -5.79 -2.06 10.72
CA PRO A 89 -6.43 -2.21 9.41
C PRO A 89 -6.57 -0.85 8.73
N PHE A 90 -6.22 -0.78 7.45
CA PHE A 90 -6.28 0.48 6.68
C PHE A 90 -5.41 1.61 7.25
N GLY A 91 -4.27 1.28 7.88
CA GLY A 91 -3.26 2.24 8.37
C GLY A 91 -2.53 3.06 7.29
N ILE A 92 -3.10 3.15 6.08
CA ILE A 92 -2.59 3.95 4.97
C ILE A 92 -3.74 4.73 4.30
N SER A 93 -3.49 6.00 4.00
CA SER A 93 -4.36 6.82 3.16
C SER A 93 -3.53 7.63 2.16
N ALA A 94 -4.14 8.03 1.05
CA ALA A 94 -3.49 8.84 0.03
C ALA A 94 -4.42 9.95 -0.45
N PHE A 95 -3.83 11.08 -0.83
CA PHE A 95 -4.55 12.22 -1.39
C PHE A 95 -3.75 12.83 -2.54
N ARG A 96 -4.40 13.07 -3.68
CA ARG A 96 -3.79 13.74 -4.82
C ARG A 96 -4.08 15.23 -4.78
N ARG A 97 -3.01 16.03 -4.77
CA ARG A 97 -3.07 17.49 -4.87
C ARG A 97 -3.36 17.93 -6.30
N GLU A 98 -3.86 19.16 -6.45
CA GLU A 98 -4.17 19.77 -7.75
C GLU A 98 -2.95 19.88 -8.67
N ASN A 99 -1.76 20.09 -8.09
CA ASN A 99 -0.48 20.13 -8.81
C ASN A 99 0.00 18.74 -9.27
N GLY A 100 -0.74 17.67 -8.95
CA GLY A 100 -0.42 16.30 -9.34
C GLY A 100 0.42 15.52 -8.34
N GLU A 101 0.90 16.13 -7.26
CA GLU A 101 1.59 15.43 -6.18
C GLU A 101 0.63 14.50 -5.42
N TYR A 102 1.18 13.42 -4.88
CA TYR A 102 0.46 12.51 -3.99
C TYR A 102 1.03 12.68 -2.59
N LEU A 103 0.16 12.90 -1.62
CA LEU A 103 0.48 12.76 -0.20
C LEU A 103 0.05 11.39 0.24
N VAL A 104 0.95 10.64 0.89
CA VAL A 104 0.62 9.34 1.46
C VAL A 104 0.89 9.36 2.94
N PHE A 105 -0.12 9.01 3.73
CA PHE A 105 -0.06 8.99 5.18
C PHE A 105 -0.08 7.55 5.67
N VAL A 106 0.90 7.19 6.50
CA VAL A 106 1.01 5.87 7.13
C VAL A 106 1.02 6.02 8.63
N GLU A 107 0.03 5.41 9.28
CA GLU A 107 -0.03 5.29 10.73
C GLU A 107 1.05 4.32 11.20
N GLU A 108 1.74 4.70 12.27
CA GLU A 108 2.69 3.81 12.92
C GLU A 108 2.59 3.92 14.45
N ASP A 109 2.07 2.85 15.06
CA ASP A 109 1.70 2.79 16.47
C ASP A 109 2.92 2.80 17.39
N ALA A 110 3.94 2.01 17.03
CA ALA A 110 5.09 1.81 17.91
C ALA A 110 5.95 3.06 18.16
N ARG A 111 5.84 4.11 17.32
CA ARG A 111 6.39 5.43 17.63
C ARG A 111 5.33 6.53 17.69
N GLY A 112 4.05 6.15 17.73
CA GLY A 112 2.91 7.01 18.04
C GLY A 112 2.74 8.20 17.09
N LYS A 113 2.95 8.00 15.78
CA LYS A 113 2.83 9.09 14.79
C LYS A 113 2.28 8.62 13.46
N VAL A 114 2.09 9.59 12.57
CA VAL A 114 1.76 9.34 11.16
C VAL A 114 2.89 9.91 10.32
N LEU A 115 3.49 9.05 9.48
CA LEU A 115 4.48 9.49 8.50
C LEU A 115 3.77 9.98 7.23
N MET A 116 4.26 11.08 6.67
CA MET A 116 3.83 11.60 5.38
C MET A 116 4.95 11.41 4.37
N TYR A 117 4.59 10.86 3.22
CA TYR A 117 5.44 10.67 2.05
C TYR A 117 4.93 11.55 0.91
#